data_AF-A0A7S5DS32-F1
#
_entry.id   AF-A0A7S5DS32-F1
#
_cell.length_a   1.000
_cell.length_b   1.000
_cell.length_c   1.000
_cell.angle_alpha   90.00
_cell.angle_beta   90.00
_cell.angle_gamma   90.00
#
_symmetry.space_group_name_H-M   'P 1'
#
loop_
_entity.id
_entity.type
_entity.pdbx_description
1 polymer ?
#
loop_
_entity_poly.entity_id
_entity_poly.type
_entity_poly.pdbx_seq_one_letter_code
_entity_poly.pdbx_strand_id
1 'polypeptide(L)'
;MRSESNFALCSALATLLTLGSSTAMAACNIPNPLSNGQTADATKVMDNFTAVAGCVDALAPSGGQNTVQFKTTTGSLGGVPLSDGQVVVGTTGGAPQAKVLTAGPGVAIVNAPGGITISATSSGSANAVDWLNEAAVIRPVAANFTLVTSTTAPAGASLVPTVRGMALTTTSVADDTSVMAETPTPSGHWQATMLAVYSGPLATYSLPAIAVRDSISHRAVEFGIGGSGTTSYQAAYIRTVGGLGLDTVLSQTTAVDIGLPPPSQPIWSRVTYDGTNLSWSFSRDGEVFSTVFSVLAADNLSNVDRIGPVAFFQQPANPTWPSAYHVLSWRLASL
;
A
#
# COMPACT_ATOMS: atom_id res chain seq x y z
N MET A 1 -71.59 49.60 32.50
CA MET A 1 -70.31 49.13 33.07
C MET A 1 -70.43 47.64 33.41
N ARG A 2 -69.33 46.90 33.20
CA ARG A 2 -68.91 45.48 33.42
C ARG A 2 -69.33 44.82 34.77
N SER A 3 -69.16 43.52 35.12
CA SER A 3 -68.67 42.22 34.57
C SER A 3 -68.79 41.12 35.69
N GLU A 4 -68.70 39.84 35.30
CA GLU A 4 -68.61 38.55 36.03
C GLU A 4 -67.36 38.34 36.93
N SER A 5 -67.35 37.31 37.81
CA SER A 5 -66.18 36.44 38.17
C SER A 5 -66.52 35.41 39.28
N ASN A 6 -66.27 34.08 39.09
CA ASN A 6 -65.77 33.12 40.13
C ASN A 6 -65.90 31.59 39.85
N PHE A 7 -66.39 31.08 38.72
CA PHE A 7 -66.63 29.62 38.57
C PHE A 7 -65.40 28.76 38.15
N ALA A 8 -64.21 29.35 38.03
CA ALA A 8 -63.12 28.75 37.25
C ALA A 8 -62.15 27.82 38.00
N LEU A 9 -62.15 27.80 39.34
CA LEU A 9 -61.00 27.22 40.06
C LEU A 9 -61.06 25.69 40.27
N CYS A 10 -62.25 25.08 40.30
CA CYS A 10 -62.38 23.67 40.74
C CYS A 10 -62.26 22.61 39.63
N SER A 11 -62.38 22.96 38.35
CA SER A 11 -62.27 21.98 37.25
C SER A 11 -60.83 21.60 36.90
N ALA A 12 -59.81 22.23 37.52
CA ALA A 12 -58.41 22.03 37.17
C ALA A 12 -57.81 20.70 37.67
N LEU A 13 -58.45 20.01 38.62
CA LEU A 13 -57.84 18.86 39.30
C LEU A 13 -58.16 17.49 38.67
N ALA A 14 -59.22 17.40 37.86
CA ALA A 14 -59.64 16.13 37.26
C ALA A 14 -58.82 15.74 36.00
N THR A 15 -58.03 16.66 35.47
CA THR A 15 -57.32 16.53 34.19
C THR A 15 -55.94 15.86 34.29
N LEU A 16 -55.45 15.58 35.50
CA LEU A 16 -54.08 15.06 35.68
C LEU A 16 -53.97 13.52 35.56
N LEU A 17 -55.09 12.81 35.48
CA LEU A 17 -55.15 11.33 35.59
C LEU A 17 -55.10 10.55 34.27
N THR A 18 -54.89 11.19 33.11
CA THR A 18 -54.92 10.49 31.79
C THR A 18 -53.56 10.40 31.07
N LEU A 19 -52.44 10.61 31.77
CA LEU A 19 -51.08 10.67 31.22
C LEU A 19 -50.40 9.31 30.90
N GLY A 20 -51.16 8.23 30.68
CA GLY A 20 -50.60 6.85 30.78
C GLY A 20 -50.54 5.96 29.54
N SER A 21 -51.05 6.35 28.37
CA SER A 21 -51.11 5.45 27.21
C SER A 21 -50.64 6.15 25.94
N SER A 22 -49.41 5.84 25.51
CA SER A 22 -48.91 6.18 24.18
C SER A 22 -49.73 5.41 23.15
N THR A 23 -50.52 6.14 22.36
CA THR A 23 -51.25 5.61 21.21
C THR A 23 -50.28 5.18 20.13
N ALA A 24 -50.55 4.02 19.50
CA ALA A 24 -49.87 3.61 18.28
C ALA A 24 -49.99 4.73 17.24
N MET A 25 -48.87 5.37 16.89
CA MET A 25 -48.87 6.41 15.88
C MET A 25 -49.07 5.78 14.51
N ALA A 26 -50.27 5.91 13.95
CA ALA A 26 -50.47 5.71 12.53
C ALA A 26 -49.55 6.70 11.79
N ALA A 27 -48.77 6.21 10.81
CA ALA A 27 -47.83 7.03 10.05
C ALA A 27 -48.51 8.19 9.29
N CYS A 28 -49.83 8.09 9.06
CA CYS A 28 -50.65 9.13 8.47
C CYS A 28 -51.45 9.85 9.56
N ASN A 29 -51.21 11.17 9.69
CA ASN A 29 -51.99 12.01 10.59
C ASN A 29 -53.34 12.35 9.92
N ILE A 30 -54.44 12.01 10.59
CA ILE A 30 -55.81 12.27 10.10
C ILE A 30 -56.35 13.51 10.84
N PRO A 31 -56.66 14.61 10.13
CA PRO A 31 -56.95 15.91 10.75
C PRO A 31 -58.31 15.99 11.47
N ASN A 32 -59.30 15.19 11.05
CA ASN A 32 -60.65 15.22 11.63
C ASN A 32 -61.03 13.86 12.25
N PRO A 33 -60.82 13.62 13.55
CA PRO A 33 -61.27 12.38 14.18
C PRO A 33 -62.81 12.25 14.10
N LEU A 34 -63.28 11.11 13.59
CA LEU A 34 -64.70 10.84 13.38
C LEU A 34 -65.26 10.03 14.56
N SER A 35 -66.28 10.53 15.25
CA SER A 35 -66.95 9.86 16.38
C SER A 35 -68.37 9.40 16.04
N ASN A 36 -68.81 8.29 16.63
CA ASN A 36 -70.16 7.76 16.39
C ASN A 36 -71.25 8.75 16.90
N GLY A 37 -72.30 8.97 16.10
CA GLY A 37 -73.39 9.91 16.42
C GLY A 37 -73.16 11.36 16.02
N GLN A 38 -72.02 11.71 15.43
CA GLN A 38 -71.81 13.04 14.84
C GLN A 38 -72.69 13.25 13.60
N THR A 39 -73.11 14.49 13.36
CA THR A 39 -73.77 14.88 12.11
C THR A 39 -72.82 14.59 10.94
N ALA A 40 -73.33 13.94 9.88
CA ALA A 40 -72.54 13.63 8.70
C ALA A 40 -72.03 14.92 8.04
N ASP A 41 -70.71 15.12 8.09
CA ASP A 41 -70.02 16.30 7.55
C ASP A 41 -69.09 15.83 6.43
N ALA A 42 -69.54 16.02 5.19
CA ALA A 42 -68.81 15.61 4.00
C ALA A 42 -67.45 16.32 3.89
N THR A 43 -67.33 17.55 4.40
CA THR A 43 -66.07 18.30 4.34
C THR A 43 -65.00 17.61 5.19
N LYS A 44 -65.33 17.22 6.42
CA LYS A 44 -64.39 16.53 7.31
C LYS A 44 -63.94 15.17 6.78
N VAL A 45 -64.85 14.44 6.14
CA VAL A 45 -64.56 13.15 5.52
C VAL A 45 -63.63 13.33 4.33
N MET A 46 -63.89 14.32 3.48
CA MET A 46 -63.04 14.62 2.33
C MET A 46 -61.65 15.10 2.74
N ASP A 47 -61.53 15.96 3.76
CA ASP A 47 -60.25 16.41 4.29
C ASP A 47 -59.40 15.25 4.83
N ASN A 48 -60.03 14.29 5.52
CA ASN A 48 -59.36 13.07 5.97
C ASN A 48 -58.90 12.19 4.79
N PHE A 49 -59.75 12.05 3.77
CA PHE A 49 -59.42 11.29 2.58
C PHE A 49 -58.22 11.91 1.84
N THR A 50 -58.21 13.23 1.68
CA THR A 50 -57.08 13.98 1.10
C THR A 50 -55.81 13.85 1.96
N ALA A 51 -55.92 13.87 3.28
CA ALA A 51 -54.78 13.67 4.17
C ALA A 51 -54.17 12.26 4.08
N VAL A 52 -55.00 11.23 3.99
CA VAL A 52 -54.55 9.85 3.78
C VAL A 52 -53.97 9.67 2.38
N ALA A 53 -54.61 10.20 1.34
CA ALA A 53 -54.09 10.15 -0.03
C ALA A 53 -52.72 10.83 -0.13
N GLY A 54 -52.57 12.05 0.40
CA GLY A 54 -51.28 12.76 0.42
C GLY A 54 -50.21 12.05 1.27
N CYS A 55 -50.60 11.39 2.36
CA CYS A 55 -49.68 10.55 3.13
C CYS A 55 -49.19 9.33 2.34
N VAL A 56 -50.11 8.65 1.63
CA VAL A 56 -49.79 7.51 0.78
C VAL A 56 -48.91 7.94 -0.39
N ASP A 57 -49.17 9.11 -0.99
CA ASP A 57 -48.35 9.67 -2.07
C ASP A 57 -46.95 10.06 -1.57
N ALA A 58 -46.81 10.54 -0.33
CA ALA A 58 -45.50 10.79 0.29
C ALA A 58 -44.69 9.51 0.55
N LEU A 59 -45.37 8.36 0.63
CA LEU A 59 -44.81 7.02 0.76
C LEU A 59 -44.73 6.27 -0.58
N ALA A 60 -45.27 6.86 -1.66
CA ALA A 60 -45.25 6.25 -2.98
C ALA A 60 -43.83 6.34 -3.59
N PRO A 61 -43.42 5.35 -4.41
CA PRO A 61 -42.14 5.41 -5.11
C PRO A 61 -42.01 6.72 -5.88
N SER A 62 -40.88 7.40 -5.72
CA SER A 62 -40.59 8.70 -6.31
C SER A 62 -39.61 8.55 -7.47
N GLY A 63 -39.85 9.20 -8.61
CA GLY A 63 -39.04 9.05 -9.81
C GLY A 63 -39.65 8.10 -10.84
N GLY A 64 -39.02 8.02 -12.01
CA GLY A 64 -39.48 7.18 -13.12
C GLY A 64 -39.33 5.67 -12.84
N GLN A 65 -39.82 4.86 -13.77
CA GLN A 65 -39.61 3.41 -13.76
C GLN A 65 -38.11 3.08 -13.66
N ASN A 66 -37.77 2.01 -12.94
CA ASN A 66 -36.39 1.50 -12.79
C ASN A 66 -35.40 2.48 -12.10
N THR A 67 -35.88 3.28 -11.15
CA THR A 67 -35.06 4.18 -10.34
C THR A 67 -34.72 3.59 -8.97
N VAL A 68 -33.55 3.95 -8.43
CA VAL A 68 -33.19 3.65 -7.04
C VAL A 68 -33.84 4.68 -6.12
N GLN A 69 -34.57 4.20 -5.11
CA GLN A 69 -35.28 5.03 -4.14
C GLN A 69 -34.39 5.37 -2.94
N PHE A 70 -34.47 6.60 -2.46
CA PHE A 70 -33.86 7.04 -1.20
C PHE A 70 -34.81 7.96 -0.43
N LYS A 71 -34.68 7.97 0.90
CA LYS A 71 -35.44 8.88 1.75
C LYS A 71 -34.81 10.26 1.74
N THR A 72 -35.62 11.31 1.57
CA THR A 72 -35.19 12.70 1.63
C THR A 72 -35.16 13.21 3.08
N THR A 73 -34.53 14.36 3.31
CA THR A 73 -34.50 15.03 4.62
C THR A 73 -35.87 15.48 5.11
N THR A 74 -36.86 15.60 4.21
CA THR A 74 -38.25 15.93 4.54
C THR A 74 -39.11 14.70 4.86
N GLY A 75 -38.52 13.50 4.80
CA GLY A 75 -39.22 12.24 5.06
C GLY A 75 -39.91 11.62 3.84
N SER A 76 -39.93 12.32 2.70
CA SER A 76 -40.46 11.82 1.41
C SER A 76 -39.48 10.84 0.74
N LEU A 77 -39.93 10.15 -0.30
CA LEU A 77 -39.04 9.39 -1.19
C LEU A 77 -38.54 10.28 -2.35
N GLY A 78 -37.29 10.06 -2.75
CA GLY A 78 -36.66 10.59 -3.95
C GLY A 78 -36.13 9.44 -4.81
N GLY A 79 -36.07 9.63 -6.13
CA GLY A 79 -35.56 8.62 -7.07
C GLY A 79 -34.37 9.10 -7.87
N VAL A 80 -33.40 8.20 -8.10
CA VAL A 80 -32.28 8.44 -9.03
C VAL A 80 -32.27 7.35 -10.12
N PRO A 81 -32.37 7.72 -11.41
CA PRO A 81 -32.17 6.77 -12.50
C PRO A 81 -30.67 6.46 -12.64
N LEU A 82 -30.35 5.20 -12.94
CA LEU A 82 -28.99 4.77 -13.28
C LEU A 82 -28.91 4.44 -14.76
N SER A 83 -27.89 4.97 -15.43
CA SER A 83 -27.45 4.47 -16.74
C SER A 83 -26.45 3.34 -16.56
N ASP A 84 -26.12 2.64 -17.65
CA ASP A 84 -25.18 1.51 -17.63
C ASP A 84 -23.83 1.89 -17.00
N GLY A 85 -23.37 1.04 -16.09
CA GLY A 85 -22.12 1.23 -15.33
C GLY A 85 -22.09 2.45 -14.40
N GLN A 86 -23.25 2.94 -13.97
CA GLN A 86 -23.34 3.95 -12.91
C GLN A 86 -23.64 3.33 -11.55
N VAL A 87 -23.09 3.93 -10.50
CA VAL A 87 -23.39 3.64 -9.10
C VAL A 87 -23.94 4.88 -8.41
N VAL A 88 -24.73 4.66 -7.34
CA VAL A 88 -25.21 5.74 -6.49
C VAL A 88 -24.09 6.16 -5.54
N VAL A 89 -23.67 7.42 -5.61
CA VAL A 89 -22.64 7.99 -4.73
C VAL A 89 -23.27 9.07 -3.85
N GLY A 90 -23.03 8.99 -2.55
CA GLY A 90 -23.49 9.99 -1.58
C GLY A 90 -22.89 11.36 -1.87
N THR A 91 -23.67 12.42 -1.62
CA THR A 91 -23.19 13.80 -1.67
C THR A 91 -23.36 14.45 -0.29
N THR A 92 -22.31 15.08 0.21
CA THR A 92 -22.36 15.75 1.53
C THR A 92 -23.41 16.86 1.49
N GLY A 93 -24.46 16.71 2.32
CA GLY A 93 -25.55 17.69 2.40
C GLY A 93 -26.56 17.66 1.25
N GLY A 94 -26.47 16.70 0.32
CA GLY A 94 -27.34 16.60 -0.86
C GLY A 94 -27.93 15.21 -1.08
N ALA A 95 -28.77 15.10 -2.12
CA ALA A 95 -29.28 13.81 -2.58
C ALA A 95 -28.16 12.99 -3.24
N PRO A 96 -28.11 11.66 -3.04
CA PRO A 96 -27.19 10.79 -3.76
C PRO A 96 -27.30 10.97 -5.28
N GLN A 97 -26.18 10.86 -5.99
CA GLN A 97 -26.10 11.10 -7.43
C GLN A 97 -25.64 9.84 -8.16
N ALA A 98 -26.17 9.61 -9.36
CA ALA A 98 -25.64 8.62 -10.27
C ALA A 98 -24.26 9.05 -10.78
N LYS A 99 -23.24 8.23 -10.61
CA LYS A 99 -21.88 8.51 -11.05
C LYS A 99 -21.24 7.31 -11.72
N VAL A 100 -20.48 7.57 -12.76
CA VAL A 100 -19.52 6.63 -13.32
C VAL A 100 -18.28 6.64 -12.45
N LEU A 101 -17.74 5.47 -12.14
CA LEU A 101 -16.44 5.36 -11.47
C LEU A 101 -15.34 5.73 -12.47
N THR A 102 -14.47 6.65 -12.08
CA THR A 102 -13.28 7.01 -12.88
C THR A 102 -12.12 6.13 -12.45
N ALA A 103 -11.48 5.47 -13.41
CA ALA A 103 -10.31 4.65 -13.14
C ALA A 103 -9.11 5.53 -12.76
N GLY A 104 -8.47 5.20 -11.64
CA GLY A 104 -7.15 5.72 -11.31
C GLY A 104 -6.03 4.97 -12.04
N PRO A 105 -4.76 5.41 -11.92
CA PRO A 105 -3.62 4.69 -12.47
C PRO A 105 -3.60 3.21 -12.01
N GLY A 106 -3.35 2.28 -12.92
CA GLY A 106 -3.25 0.84 -12.62
C GLY A 106 -4.59 0.08 -12.55
N VAL A 107 -5.72 0.78 -12.65
CA VAL A 107 -7.07 0.18 -12.62
C VAL A 107 -7.73 0.35 -13.98
N ALA A 108 -8.42 -0.67 -14.45
CA ALA A 108 -9.36 -0.60 -15.58
C ALA A 108 -10.77 -0.76 -15.02
N ILE A 109 -11.66 0.14 -15.46
CA ILE A 109 -13.09 0.06 -15.17
C ILE A 109 -13.81 -0.06 -16.51
N VAL A 110 -14.47 -1.20 -16.72
CA VAL A 110 -15.29 -1.45 -17.91
C VAL A 110 -16.75 -1.45 -17.48
N ASN A 111 -17.48 -0.48 -18.01
CA ASN A 111 -18.90 -0.29 -17.77
C ASN A 111 -19.70 -1.02 -18.85
N ALA A 112 -20.66 -1.84 -18.43
CA ALA A 112 -21.56 -2.56 -19.31
C ALA A 112 -23.00 -2.51 -18.78
N PRO A 113 -24.00 -2.78 -19.61
CA PRO A 113 -25.36 -2.96 -19.14
C PRO A 113 -25.43 -4.03 -18.04
N GLY A 114 -25.92 -3.65 -16.86
CA GLY A 114 -26.04 -4.56 -15.70
C GLY A 114 -24.73 -4.95 -15.01
N GLY A 115 -23.58 -4.34 -15.37
CA GLY A 115 -22.30 -4.73 -14.79
C GLY A 115 -21.23 -3.64 -14.79
N ILE A 116 -20.38 -3.68 -13.76
CA ILE A 116 -19.13 -2.93 -13.71
C ILE A 116 -18.03 -3.95 -13.45
N THR A 117 -17.12 -4.10 -14.41
CA THR A 117 -15.91 -4.91 -14.21
C THR A 117 -14.78 -3.99 -13.78
N ILE A 118 -14.19 -4.29 -12.63
CA ILE A 118 -13.00 -3.60 -12.12
C ILE A 118 -11.85 -4.59 -12.15
N SER A 119 -10.76 -4.24 -12.83
CA SER A 119 -9.56 -5.07 -12.92
C SER A 119 -8.29 -4.24 -12.79
N ALA A 120 -7.18 -4.88 -12.47
CA ALA A 120 -5.86 -4.26 -12.61
C ALA A 120 -5.48 -4.21 -14.10
N THR A 121 -4.84 -3.13 -14.55
CA THR A 121 -4.32 -3.02 -15.93
C THR A 121 -3.01 -3.78 -16.15
N SER A 122 -2.34 -4.21 -15.08
CA SER A 122 -1.18 -5.09 -15.16
C SER A 122 -1.59 -6.55 -15.07
N SER A 123 -1.08 -7.37 -15.98
CA SER A 123 -1.30 -8.83 -16.10
C SER A 123 -0.67 -9.68 -14.99
N GLY A 124 -0.66 -9.18 -13.75
CA GLY A 124 -0.36 -10.02 -12.60
C GLY A 124 -1.45 -11.08 -12.47
N SER A 125 -1.05 -12.35 -12.44
CA SER A 125 -1.91 -13.53 -12.15
C SER A 125 -2.92 -13.23 -11.03
N ALA A 126 -4.07 -13.93 -11.01
CA ALA A 126 -5.18 -13.72 -10.05
C ALA A 126 -4.80 -13.81 -8.55
N ASN A 127 -3.53 -14.05 -8.22
CA ASN A 127 -2.94 -14.05 -6.87
C ASN A 127 -1.84 -12.98 -6.67
N ALA A 128 -1.62 -12.08 -7.63
CA ALA A 128 -0.58 -11.06 -7.57
C ALA A 128 -1.14 -9.80 -6.88
N VAL A 129 -1.09 -9.78 -5.56
CA VAL A 129 -0.97 -8.51 -4.84
C VAL A 129 0.24 -7.80 -5.47
N ASP A 130 0.05 -6.60 -6.00
CA ASP A 130 1.14 -5.78 -6.50
C ASP A 130 1.90 -5.24 -5.29
N TRP A 131 2.68 -6.11 -4.63
CA TRP A 131 3.55 -5.78 -3.50
C TRP A 131 4.52 -4.64 -3.83
N LEU A 132 4.70 -4.32 -5.13
CA LEU A 132 5.54 -3.23 -5.62
C LEU A 132 4.85 -1.87 -5.65
N ASN A 133 3.56 -1.80 -5.32
CA ASN A 133 2.78 -0.57 -5.16
C ASN A 133 2.26 -0.36 -3.73
N GLU A 134 2.72 -1.19 -2.78
CA GLU A 134 2.49 -0.96 -1.37
C GLU A 134 3.29 0.26 -0.88
N ALA A 135 2.74 1.03 0.08
CA ALA A 135 3.35 2.26 0.58
C ALA A 135 4.76 2.08 1.18
N ALA A 136 5.19 0.84 1.44
CA ALA A 136 6.51 0.48 1.91
C ALA A 136 7.62 0.52 0.83
N VAL A 137 7.27 0.51 -0.46
CA VAL A 137 8.24 0.51 -1.56
C VAL A 137 8.63 1.93 -1.97
N ILE A 138 9.88 2.32 -1.72
CA ILE A 138 10.46 3.61 -2.11
C ILE A 138 11.31 3.39 -3.35
N ARG A 139 10.76 3.75 -4.52
CA ARG A 139 11.44 3.51 -5.80
C ARG A 139 12.75 4.30 -5.86
N PRO A 140 13.91 3.64 -6.04
CA PRO A 140 15.18 4.35 -6.19
C PRO A 140 15.23 5.10 -7.53
N VAL A 141 15.88 6.27 -7.52
CA VAL A 141 16.22 7.03 -8.73
C VAL A 141 17.70 6.83 -9.01
N ALA A 142 18.03 6.24 -10.17
CA ALA A 142 19.40 5.92 -10.55
C ALA A 142 20.37 7.11 -10.43
N ALA A 143 19.93 8.33 -10.77
CA ALA A 143 20.73 9.55 -10.68
C ALA A 143 21.16 9.93 -9.25
N ASN A 144 20.54 9.35 -8.21
CA ASN A 144 20.93 9.60 -6.83
C ASN A 144 22.13 8.75 -6.40
N PHE A 145 22.55 7.79 -7.23
CA PHE A 145 23.66 6.88 -6.94
C PHE A 145 24.82 7.17 -7.88
N THR A 146 26.02 6.87 -7.40
CA THR A 146 27.24 6.86 -8.22
C THR A 146 27.60 5.42 -8.56
N LEU A 147 27.78 5.12 -9.84
CA LEU A 147 28.28 3.82 -10.27
C LEU A 147 29.80 3.73 -10.00
N VAL A 148 30.22 2.68 -9.31
CA VAL A 148 31.63 2.32 -9.11
C VAL A 148 31.84 0.85 -9.44
N THR A 149 33.06 0.48 -9.80
CA THR A 149 33.45 -0.89 -10.14
C THR A 149 34.74 -1.27 -9.44
N SER A 150 35.09 -2.56 -9.48
CA SER A 150 36.47 -3.00 -9.35
C SER A 150 37.39 -2.31 -10.36
N THR A 151 38.70 -2.35 -10.11
CA THR A 151 39.74 -1.82 -11.01
C THR A 151 39.58 -2.39 -12.43
N THR A 152 39.35 -3.71 -12.53
CA THR A 152 38.90 -4.34 -13.76
C THR A 152 37.38 -4.36 -13.76
N ALA A 153 36.75 -3.45 -14.50
CA ALA A 153 35.29 -3.37 -14.56
C ALA A 153 34.70 -4.57 -15.33
N PRO A 154 33.55 -5.13 -14.91
CA PRO A 154 32.82 -6.08 -15.72
C PRO A 154 32.36 -5.44 -17.04
N ALA A 155 32.37 -6.20 -18.13
CA ALA A 155 32.00 -5.66 -19.45
C ALA A 155 30.55 -5.18 -19.44
N GLY A 156 30.32 -3.97 -19.98
CA GLY A 156 28.98 -3.37 -20.03
C GLY A 156 28.41 -2.97 -18.68
N ALA A 157 29.24 -2.85 -17.63
CA ALA A 157 28.82 -2.34 -16.32
C ALA A 157 28.09 -1.01 -16.47
N SER A 158 26.85 -0.97 -15.99
CA SER A 158 26.00 0.21 -16.09
C SER A 158 25.00 0.27 -14.94
N LEU A 159 24.63 1.49 -14.57
CA LEU A 159 23.50 1.78 -13.71
C LEU A 159 22.37 2.35 -14.57
N VAL A 160 21.30 1.57 -14.75
CA VAL A 160 20.19 1.93 -15.63
C VAL A 160 18.90 2.18 -14.84
N PRO A 161 18.14 3.24 -15.14
CA PRO A 161 16.79 3.39 -14.63
C PRO A 161 15.87 2.33 -15.25
N THR A 162 14.92 1.84 -14.45
CA THR A 162 13.87 0.91 -14.92
C THR A 162 12.50 1.48 -14.55
N VAL A 163 11.45 0.92 -15.16
CA VAL A 163 10.06 1.30 -14.82
C VAL A 163 9.69 1.08 -13.34
N ARG A 164 10.44 0.23 -12.62
CA ARG A 164 10.17 -0.17 -11.22
C ARG A 164 11.29 0.21 -10.25
N GLY A 165 12.29 1.00 -10.66
CA GLY A 165 13.43 1.37 -9.83
C GLY A 165 14.69 1.53 -10.68
N MET A 166 15.75 0.81 -10.35
CA MET A 166 17.01 0.83 -11.11
C MET A 166 17.63 -0.57 -11.19
N ALA A 167 18.62 -0.75 -12.07
CA ALA A 167 19.37 -1.99 -12.16
C ALA A 167 20.87 -1.72 -12.36
N LEU A 168 21.70 -2.53 -11.69
CA LEU A 168 23.10 -2.70 -12.03
C LEU A 168 23.19 -3.81 -13.08
N THR A 169 23.67 -3.49 -14.27
CA THR A 169 23.70 -4.44 -15.39
C THR A 169 25.11 -4.66 -15.91
N THR A 170 25.37 -5.86 -16.42
CA THR A 170 26.59 -6.20 -17.15
C THR A 170 26.25 -7.04 -18.39
N THR A 171 27.07 -6.98 -19.43
CA THR A 171 26.95 -7.85 -20.61
C THR A 171 27.71 -9.16 -20.45
N SER A 172 28.73 -9.17 -19.57
CA SER A 172 29.40 -10.37 -19.10
C SER A 172 29.92 -10.14 -17.67
N VAL A 173 30.03 -11.21 -16.89
CA VAL A 173 30.52 -11.18 -15.51
C VAL A 173 31.83 -11.94 -15.43
N ALA A 174 32.94 -11.29 -15.78
CA ALA A 174 34.24 -11.93 -15.68
C ALA A 174 34.62 -12.21 -14.22
N ASP A 175 35.50 -13.18 -14.00
CA ASP A 175 36.07 -13.48 -12.70
C ASP A 175 36.74 -12.25 -12.08
N ASP A 176 36.68 -12.16 -10.75
CA ASP A 176 37.23 -11.09 -9.93
C ASP A 176 36.79 -9.67 -10.36
N THR A 177 35.52 -9.53 -10.76
CA THR A 177 34.93 -8.22 -11.10
C THR A 177 33.73 -7.88 -10.22
N SER A 178 33.44 -6.59 -10.09
CA SER A 178 32.35 -6.11 -9.27
C SER A 178 31.78 -4.79 -9.78
N VAL A 179 30.51 -4.56 -9.44
CA VAL A 179 29.78 -3.33 -9.77
C VAL A 179 28.89 -2.92 -8.61
N MET A 180 28.96 -1.67 -8.19
CA MET A 180 28.21 -1.11 -7.07
C MET A 180 27.58 0.22 -7.49
N ALA A 181 26.37 0.49 -7.04
CA ALA A 181 25.78 1.83 -7.08
C ALA A 181 25.74 2.37 -5.67
N GLU A 182 26.52 3.41 -5.38
CA GLU A 182 26.73 3.88 -4.01
C GLU A 182 26.11 5.26 -3.74
N THR A 183 25.77 5.49 -2.48
CA THR A 183 25.34 6.77 -1.90
C THR A 183 26.16 7.08 -0.65
N PRO A 184 26.30 8.36 -0.27
CA PRO A 184 26.85 8.72 1.03
C PRO A 184 26.00 8.16 2.17
N THR A 185 26.63 7.61 3.20
CA THR A 185 25.95 7.28 4.46
C THR A 185 25.66 8.56 5.26
N PRO A 186 24.58 8.61 6.06
CA PRO A 186 24.40 9.64 7.06
C PRO A 186 25.46 9.56 8.16
N SER A 187 25.76 10.68 8.82
CA SER A 187 26.55 10.68 10.04
C SER A 187 25.81 10.00 11.19
N GLY A 188 26.54 9.33 12.08
CA GLY A 188 25.96 8.67 13.25
C GLY A 188 25.32 7.34 12.90
N HIS A 189 24.20 7.02 13.55
CA HIS A 189 23.50 5.75 13.37
C HIS A 189 22.57 5.83 12.16
N TRP A 190 22.49 4.76 11.39
CA TRP A 190 21.66 4.73 10.20
C TRP A 190 21.22 3.32 9.86
N GLN A 191 20.18 3.23 9.04
CA GLN A 191 19.66 2.00 8.49
C GLN A 191 19.44 2.16 6.99
N ALA A 192 19.94 1.20 6.22
CA ALA A 192 19.59 1.01 4.82
C ALA A 192 18.64 -0.18 4.69
N THR A 193 17.60 -0.04 3.89
CA THR A 193 16.65 -1.11 3.56
C THR A 193 16.43 -1.13 2.06
N MET A 194 16.54 -2.31 1.48
CA MET A 194 16.55 -2.53 0.04
C MET A 194 15.65 -3.70 -0.31
N LEU A 195 14.81 -3.56 -1.33
CA LEU A 195 14.16 -4.68 -2.00
C LEU A 195 14.86 -4.90 -3.33
N ALA A 196 15.42 -6.09 -3.56
CA ALA A 196 16.14 -6.37 -4.78
C ALA A 196 15.92 -7.80 -5.28
N VAL A 197 16.16 -8.00 -6.57
CA VAL A 197 16.13 -9.30 -7.25
C VAL A 197 17.28 -9.38 -8.25
N TYR A 198 17.93 -10.54 -8.30
CA TYR A 198 19.08 -10.76 -9.16
C TYR A 198 18.76 -11.73 -10.30
N SER A 199 19.25 -11.40 -11.49
CA SER A 199 19.26 -12.28 -12.65
C SER A 199 20.67 -12.35 -13.20
N GLY A 200 21.17 -13.55 -13.45
CA GLY A 200 22.54 -13.77 -13.87
C GLY A 200 23.09 -15.10 -13.32
N PRO A 201 24.35 -15.43 -13.58
CA PRO A 201 24.95 -16.62 -13.03
C PRO A 201 25.12 -16.47 -11.51
N LEU A 202 24.73 -17.52 -10.80
CA LEU A 202 24.99 -17.69 -9.37
C LEU A 202 26.11 -18.72 -9.19
N ALA A 203 26.99 -18.48 -8.22
CA ALA A 203 28.04 -19.40 -7.81
C ALA A 203 28.34 -19.20 -6.32
N THR A 204 29.10 -20.13 -5.72
CA THR A 204 29.53 -20.06 -4.31
C THR A 204 30.27 -18.77 -3.96
N TYR A 205 30.82 -18.11 -4.99
CA TYR A 205 31.62 -16.90 -4.89
C TYR A 205 31.08 -15.74 -5.75
N SER A 206 29.80 -15.76 -6.11
CA SER A 206 29.13 -14.62 -6.75
C SER A 206 27.93 -14.19 -5.92
N LEU A 207 27.87 -12.90 -5.59
CA LEU A 207 27.02 -12.38 -4.53
C LEU A 207 26.33 -11.07 -4.96
N PRO A 208 25.01 -11.09 -5.25
CA PRO A 208 24.19 -9.89 -5.15
C PRO A 208 24.03 -9.51 -3.67
N ALA A 209 24.41 -8.28 -3.31
CA ALA A 209 24.54 -7.85 -1.93
C ALA A 209 24.17 -6.37 -1.73
N ILE A 210 24.07 -5.99 -0.46
CA ILE A 210 24.20 -4.61 0.00
C ILE A 210 25.59 -4.45 0.63
N ALA A 211 26.31 -3.40 0.25
CA ALA A 211 27.68 -3.16 0.68
C ALA A 211 27.84 -1.83 1.38
N VAL A 212 28.75 -1.80 2.35
CA VAL A 212 29.23 -0.63 3.07
C VAL A 212 30.70 -0.45 2.73
N ARG A 213 31.10 0.74 2.29
CA ARG A 213 32.46 1.03 1.83
C ARG A 213 33.11 2.08 2.71
N ASP A 214 34.40 1.86 2.92
CA ASP A 214 35.38 2.85 3.32
C ASP A 214 36.04 3.37 2.05
N SER A 215 35.56 4.52 1.56
CA SER A 215 36.05 5.06 0.29
C SER A 215 37.47 5.63 0.38
N ILE A 216 37.95 5.89 1.59
CA ILE A 216 39.28 6.46 1.86
C ILE A 216 40.32 5.36 1.97
N SER A 217 40.01 4.29 2.73
CA SER A 217 40.92 3.17 2.94
C SER A 217 40.82 2.10 1.85
N HIS A 218 39.91 2.28 0.88
CA HIS A 218 39.64 1.34 -0.20
C HIS A 218 39.30 -0.06 0.32
N ARG A 219 38.28 -0.13 1.18
CA ARG A 219 37.77 -1.38 1.78
C ARG A 219 36.25 -1.44 1.71
N ALA A 220 35.68 -2.64 1.66
CA ALA A 220 34.24 -2.81 1.76
C ALA A 220 33.85 -4.04 2.59
N VAL A 221 32.60 -4.01 3.04
CA VAL A 221 31.90 -5.11 3.70
C VAL A 221 30.61 -5.33 2.94
N GLU A 222 30.34 -6.57 2.56
CA GLU A 222 29.25 -6.94 1.67
C GLU A 222 28.39 -8.01 2.35
N PHE A 223 27.06 -7.83 2.33
CA PHE A 223 26.09 -8.79 2.85
C PHE A 223 25.07 -9.15 1.78
N GLY A 224 24.92 -10.44 1.51
CA GLY A 224 23.99 -10.88 0.47
C GLY A 224 23.67 -12.36 0.53
N ILE A 225 23.02 -12.83 -0.53
CA ILE A 225 22.67 -14.24 -0.72
C ILE A 225 23.26 -14.71 -2.04
N GLY A 226 24.14 -15.71 -1.97
CA GLY A 226 24.79 -16.32 -3.12
C GLY A 226 24.38 -17.77 -3.30
N GLY A 227 24.87 -18.40 -4.37
CA GLY A 227 24.75 -19.86 -4.50
C GLY A 227 25.62 -20.56 -3.44
N SER A 228 25.27 -21.78 -3.07
CA SER A 228 26.16 -22.73 -2.37
C SER A 228 26.23 -24.08 -3.10
N GLY A 229 25.47 -24.21 -4.18
CA GLY A 229 25.38 -25.34 -5.09
C GLY A 229 24.40 -24.99 -6.21
N THR A 230 23.93 -25.99 -6.97
CA THR A 230 23.01 -25.78 -8.10
C THR A 230 21.59 -25.39 -7.69
N THR A 231 21.16 -25.77 -6.48
CA THR A 231 19.79 -25.54 -5.96
C THR A 231 19.78 -24.97 -4.54
N SER A 232 20.96 -24.69 -3.99
CA SER A 232 21.14 -24.26 -2.60
C SER A 232 21.69 -22.85 -2.55
N TYR A 233 21.24 -22.08 -1.56
CA TYR A 233 21.61 -20.70 -1.35
C TYR A 233 22.16 -20.52 0.06
N GLN A 234 23.03 -19.53 0.22
CA GLN A 234 23.61 -19.20 1.51
C GLN A 234 23.67 -17.69 1.69
N ALA A 235 23.48 -17.23 2.92
CA ALA A 235 23.86 -15.90 3.29
C ALA A 235 25.38 -15.82 3.35
N ALA A 236 25.95 -14.73 2.85
CA ALA A 236 27.39 -14.49 2.89
C ALA A 236 27.68 -13.06 3.38
N TYR A 237 28.71 -12.97 4.23
CA TYR A 237 29.40 -11.77 4.62
C TYR A 237 30.80 -11.80 4.02
N ILE A 238 31.13 -10.85 3.16
CA ILE A 238 32.43 -10.77 2.47
C ILE A 238 33.13 -9.47 2.87
N ARG A 239 34.45 -9.56 3.07
CA ARG A 239 35.35 -8.42 3.21
C ARG A 239 36.18 -8.27 1.96
N THR A 240 36.21 -7.08 1.39
CA THR A 240 36.96 -6.76 0.17
C THR A 240 37.87 -5.55 0.38
N VAL A 241 38.96 -5.50 -0.41
CA VAL A 241 39.98 -4.42 -0.40
C VAL A 241 40.53 -4.17 -1.80
N GLY A 242 41.27 -3.07 -1.95
CA GLY A 242 41.99 -2.72 -3.19
C GLY A 242 41.08 -2.09 -4.24
N GLY A 243 41.65 -1.32 -5.16
CA GLY A 243 40.89 -0.54 -6.12
C GLY A 243 39.98 0.46 -5.40
N LEU A 244 38.67 0.38 -5.62
CA LEU A 244 37.68 1.13 -4.84
C LEU A 244 37.20 0.35 -3.60
N GLY A 245 37.96 -0.62 -3.11
CA GLY A 245 37.55 -1.55 -2.06
C GLY A 245 36.76 -2.75 -2.56
N LEU A 246 36.85 -3.06 -3.85
CA LEU A 246 36.01 -4.08 -4.51
C LEU A 246 36.81 -5.09 -5.36
N ASP A 247 38.13 -5.15 -5.18
CA ASP A 247 39.02 -5.94 -6.05
C ASP A 247 39.36 -7.31 -5.49
N THR A 248 39.70 -7.39 -4.20
CA THR A 248 40.25 -8.61 -3.58
C THR A 248 39.45 -9.00 -2.36
N VAL A 249 38.98 -10.26 -2.32
CA VAL A 249 38.35 -10.85 -1.13
C VAL A 249 39.41 -11.16 -0.08
N LEU A 250 39.27 -10.59 1.11
CA LEU A 250 40.07 -10.94 2.28
C LEU A 250 39.53 -12.15 3.02
N SER A 251 38.21 -12.24 3.15
CA SER A 251 37.55 -13.34 3.83
C SER A 251 36.07 -13.39 3.49
N GLN A 252 35.50 -14.58 3.60
CA GLN A 252 34.07 -14.82 3.49
C GLN A 252 33.60 -15.64 4.70
N THR A 253 32.49 -15.23 5.30
CA THR A 253 31.76 -15.99 6.31
C THR A 253 30.39 -16.33 5.75
N THR A 254 29.95 -17.57 5.90
CA THR A 254 28.65 -18.03 5.37
C THR A 254 27.75 -18.53 6.48
N ALA A 255 26.45 -18.39 6.27
CA ALA A 255 25.41 -18.99 7.10
C ALA A 255 24.38 -19.65 6.19
N VAL A 256 23.98 -20.87 6.55
CA VAL A 256 22.95 -21.64 5.84
C VAL A 256 21.69 -21.60 6.67
N ASP A 257 20.57 -21.21 6.06
CA ASP A 257 19.25 -21.24 6.68
C ASP A 257 18.27 -22.03 5.81
N ILE A 258 17.40 -22.82 6.46
CA ILE A 258 16.42 -23.66 5.80
C ILE A 258 15.30 -22.76 5.29
N GLY A 259 15.18 -22.67 3.97
CA GLY A 259 14.19 -21.82 3.34
C GLY A 259 14.70 -20.41 3.05
N LEU A 260 15.97 -20.21 2.71
CA LEU A 260 16.32 -18.99 1.97
C LEU A 260 15.68 -19.01 0.58
N PRO A 261 14.97 -17.94 0.15
CA PRO A 261 14.52 -17.84 -1.23
C PRO A 261 15.74 -17.72 -2.15
N PRO A 262 15.64 -18.20 -3.41
CA PRO A 262 16.66 -17.94 -4.41
C PRO A 262 16.83 -16.43 -4.62
N PRO A 263 18.05 -15.93 -4.94
CA PRO A 263 18.26 -14.52 -5.30
C PRO A 263 17.45 -14.03 -6.51
N SER A 264 16.92 -14.96 -7.31
CA SER A 264 15.99 -14.68 -8.41
C SER A 264 14.56 -14.39 -7.96
N GLN A 265 14.26 -14.48 -6.66
CA GLN A 265 13.06 -13.95 -6.05
C GLN A 265 13.38 -12.63 -5.31
N PRO A 266 12.47 -11.65 -5.34
CA PRO A 266 12.66 -10.42 -4.57
C PRO A 266 12.86 -10.70 -3.09
N ILE A 267 13.88 -10.09 -2.50
CA ILE A 267 14.16 -10.18 -1.07
C ILE A 267 14.42 -8.80 -0.48
N TRP A 268 13.89 -8.57 0.72
CA TRP A 268 14.23 -7.42 1.51
C TRP A 268 15.55 -7.68 2.25
N SER A 269 16.47 -6.74 2.11
CA SER A 269 17.77 -6.73 2.74
C SER A 269 17.89 -5.45 3.57
N ARG A 270 18.36 -5.56 4.81
CA ARG A 270 18.52 -4.42 5.72
C ARG A 270 19.87 -4.48 6.41
N VAL A 271 20.60 -3.38 6.33
CA VAL A 271 21.83 -3.15 7.09
C VAL A 271 21.58 -2.01 8.06
N THR A 272 21.91 -2.24 9.33
CA THR A 272 21.87 -1.22 10.37
C THR A 272 23.27 -0.98 10.90
N TYR A 273 23.66 0.28 11.03
CA TYR A 273 24.87 0.70 11.72
C TYR A 273 24.50 1.41 13.02
N ASP A 274 24.94 0.83 14.15
CA ASP A 274 24.64 1.33 15.51
C ASP A 274 25.77 2.23 16.08
N GLY A 275 26.71 2.66 15.23
CA GLY A 275 27.93 3.36 15.65
C GLY A 275 29.13 2.44 15.89
N THR A 276 28.93 1.14 16.02
CA THR A 276 29.99 0.15 16.28
C THR A 276 29.89 -1.07 15.35
N ASN A 277 28.70 -1.65 15.26
CA ASN A 277 28.41 -2.88 14.52
C ASN A 277 27.62 -2.58 13.25
N LEU A 278 27.83 -3.44 12.26
CA LEU A 278 26.93 -3.62 11.12
C LEU A 278 26.12 -4.89 11.33
N SER A 279 24.81 -4.75 11.41
CA SER A 279 23.87 -5.87 11.50
C SER A 279 23.11 -6.02 10.21
N TRP A 280 23.23 -7.18 9.56
CA TRP A 280 22.50 -7.52 8.36
C TRP A 280 21.34 -8.47 8.66
N SER A 281 20.18 -8.15 8.10
CA SER A 281 18.95 -8.90 8.24
C SER A 281 18.23 -8.99 6.90
N PHE A 282 17.44 -10.06 6.73
CA PHE A 282 16.59 -10.22 5.55
C PHE A 282 15.12 -10.40 5.94
N SER A 283 14.23 -10.15 4.97
CA SER A 283 12.80 -10.35 5.10
C SER A 283 12.19 -10.78 3.76
N ARG A 284 11.10 -11.55 3.82
CA ARG A 284 10.31 -11.95 2.64
C ARG A 284 9.11 -11.03 2.39
N ASP A 285 8.57 -10.45 3.45
CA ASP A 285 7.38 -9.59 3.43
C ASP A 285 7.73 -8.11 3.56
N GLY A 286 8.92 -7.77 4.07
CA GLY A 286 9.33 -6.40 4.33
C GLY A 286 8.85 -5.86 5.68
N GLU A 287 8.24 -6.72 6.50
CA GLU A 287 7.75 -6.38 7.85
C GLU A 287 8.62 -7.06 8.91
N VAL A 288 8.82 -8.38 8.80
CA VAL A 288 9.56 -9.16 9.79
C VAL A 288 10.97 -9.44 9.28
N PHE A 289 11.96 -8.87 9.97
CA PHE A 289 13.38 -9.01 9.62
C PHE A 289 14.10 -9.96 10.57
N SER A 290 14.76 -10.97 10.01
CA SER A 290 15.62 -11.91 10.74
C SER A 290 17.07 -11.49 10.59
N THR A 291 17.75 -11.21 11.70
CA THR A 291 19.19 -10.88 11.71
C THR A 291 20.00 -12.13 11.48
N VAL A 292 20.92 -12.09 10.50
CA VAL A 292 21.79 -13.23 10.15
C VAL A 292 23.23 -12.95 10.55
N PHE A 293 23.72 -11.73 10.31
CA PHE A 293 25.07 -11.32 10.68
C PHE A 293 25.04 -10.09 11.57
N SER A 294 25.93 -10.07 12.57
CA SER A 294 26.30 -8.87 13.30
C SER A 294 27.81 -8.86 13.45
N VAL A 295 28.46 -7.88 12.85
CA VAL A 295 29.94 -7.78 12.78
C VAL A 295 30.39 -6.40 13.22
N LEU A 296 31.60 -6.30 13.77
CA LEU A 296 32.18 -5.01 14.09
C LEU A 296 32.55 -4.28 12.78
N ALA A 297 32.12 -3.03 12.64
CA ALA A 297 32.49 -2.23 11.46
C ALA A 297 34.02 -2.07 11.37
N ALA A 298 34.67 -1.87 12.52
CA ALA A 298 36.11 -1.70 12.65
C ALA A 298 36.94 -2.94 12.24
N ASP A 299 36.32 -4.12 12.05
CA ASP A 299 37.02 -5.31 11.57
C ASP A 299 37.50 -5.18 10.11
N ASN A 300 36.91 -4.25 9.33
CA ASN A 300 37.38 -3.97 7.98
C ASN A 300 37.23 -2.51 7.54
N LEU A 301 36.47 -1.68 8.25
CA LEU A 301 36.16 -0.32 7.85
C LEU A 301 36.71 0.65 8.89
N SER A 302 37.57 1.58 8.46
CA SER A 302 37.98 2.71 9.31
C SER A 302 37.05 3.90 9.13
N ASN A 303 36.40 3.98 7.97
CA ASN A 303 35.33 4.93 7.65
C ASN A 303 34.12 4.16 7.13
N VAL A 304 32.93 4.62 7.52
CA VAL A 304 31.64 4.05 7.13
C VAL A 304 30.91 5.11 6.32
N ASP A 305 31.41 5.41 5.11
CA ASP A 305 31.05 6.63 4.37
C ASP A 305 30.24 6.41 3.07
N ARG A 306 30.21 5.17 2.56
CA ARG A 306 29.37 4.80 1.41
C ARG A 306 28.54 3.56 1.70
N ILE A 307 27.36 3.51 1.10
CA ILE A 307 26.48 2.34 1.12
C ILE A 307 25.70 2.21 -0.19
N GLY A 308 25.44 0.97 -0.61
CA GLY A 308 24.70 0.72 -1.85
C GLY A 308 24.51 -0.75 -2.20
N PRO A 309 23.63 -1.06 -3.17
CA PRO A 309 23.63 -2.35 -3.85
C PRO A 309 24.97 -2.63 -4.54
N VAL A 310 25.45 -3.87 -4.44
CA VAL A 310 26.63 -4.38 -5.15
C VAL A 310 26.31 -5.74 -5.78
N ALA A 311 26.93 -6.04 -6.91
CA ALA A 311 27.05 -7.39 -7.43
C ALA A 311 28.54 -7.73 -7.53
N PHE A 312 28.95 -8.76 -6.80
CA PHE A 312 30.32 -9.26 -6.75
C PHE A 312 30.44 -10.57 -7.54
N PHE A 313 31.42 -10.67 -8.44
CA PHE A 313 31.62 -11.80 -9.34
C PHE A 313 33.04 -12.35 -9.19
N GLN A 314 33.31 -13.11 -8.13
CA GLN A 314 34.64 -13.72 -7.94
C GLN A 314 34.89 -14.83 -8.97
N GLN A 315 33.99 -15.82 -9.00
CA GLN A 315 34.09 -17.01 -9.87
C GLN A 315 32.69 -17.44 -10.33
N PRO A 316 32.02 -16.65 -11.18
CA PRO A 316 30.70 -16.98 -11.70
C PRO A 316 30.73 -18.27 -12.53
N ALA A 317 29.69 -19.09 -12.40
CA ALA A 317 29.60 -20.38 -13.11
C ALA A 317 29.50 -20.23 -14.65
N ASN A 318 29.04 -19.08 -15.13
CA ASN A 318 28.95 -18.76 -16.56
C ASN A 318 29.47 -17.32 -16.80
N PRO A 319 30.78 -17.09 -16.86
CA PRO A 319 31.37 -15.75 -16.85
C PRO A 319 31.01 -14.90 -18.09
N THR A 320 30.59 -15.53 -19.18
CA THR A 320 30.16 -14.85 -20.40
C THR A 320 28.70 -14.41 -20.38
N TRP A 321 27.92 -14.79 -19.37
CA TRP A 321 26.51 -14.45 -19.29
C TRP A 321 26.30 -13.03 -18.77
N PRO A 322 25.27 -12.32 -19.25
CA PRO A 322 24.89 -11.04 -18.70
C PRO A 322 24.33 -11.20 -17.28
N SER A 323 24.37 -10.11 -16.53
CA SER A 323 23.69 -10.03 -15.23
C SER A 323 22.91 -8.72 -15.09
N ALA A 324 21.86 -8.76 -14.29
CA ALA A 324 21.12 -7.59 -13.85
C ALA A 324 20.69 -7.77 -12.39
N TYR A 325 21.16 -6.87 -11.53
CA TYR A 325 20.70 -6.75 -10.16
C TYR A 325 19.71 -5.59 -10.04
N HIS A 326 18.43 -5.95 -9.98
CA HIS A 326 17.33 -5.00 -9.96
C HIS A 326 17.05 -4.54 -8.52
N VAL A 327 17.08 -3.24 -8.32
CA VAL A 327 16.73 -2.59 -7.05
C VAL A 327 15.37 -1.94 -7.21
N LEU A 328 14.40 -2.51 -6.51
CA LEU A 328 12.97 -2.18 -6.60
C LEU A 328 12.56 -1.17 -5.52
N SER A 329 13.22 -1.25 -4.35
CA SER A 329 13.07 -0.30 -3.25
C SER A 329 14.41 0.05 -2.65
N TRP A 330 14.61 1.32 -2.28
CA TRP A 330 15.77 1.77 -1.51
C TRP A 330 15.36 2.85 -0.51
N ARG A 331 15.72 2.63 0.75
CA ARG A 331 15.59 3.62 1.82
C ARG A 331 16.86 3.66 2.64
N LEU A 332 17.45 4.83 2.77
CA LEU A 332 18.54 5.11 3.70
C LEU A 332 18.06 6.18 4.67
N ALA A 333 18.09 5.88 5.97
CA ALA A 333 17.59 6.76 7.01
C ALA A 333 18.58 6.83 8.18
N SER A 334 18.75 8.02 8.74
CA SER A 334 19.34 8.18 10.07
C SER A 334 18.41 7.59 11.14
N LEU A 335 19.00 7.06 12.21
CA LEU A 335 18.29 6.53 13.38
C LEU A 335 18.40 7.49 14.57
#